data_AF-A0AAV6U3B3-F1
#
_entry.id   AF-A0AAV6U3B3-F1
#
_cell.length_a   1.000
_cell.length_b   1.000
_cell.length_c   1.000
_cell.angle_alpha   90.00
_cell.angle_beta   90.00
_cell.angle_gamma   90.00
#
_symmetry.space_group_name_H-M   'P 1'
#
loop_
_entity.id
_entity.type
_entity.pdbx_description
1 polymer ?
#
loop_
_entity_poly.entity_id
_entity_poly.type
_entity_poly.pdbx_seq_one_letter_code
_entity_poly.pdbx_strand_id
1 'polypeptide(L)'
;MKRKPREPKSDKLVNERLISMAYGQIGMMQAAAGFFTYFVIMAENGFWPSTLFGIRRAWDSNAINDLKDSYNQEWTYKSRKTLEYTCHTAFFVSIVIVQWADLIICKTRRNSLLHQGMTNHVLNFGLCFETALAALLSYCPGMDRGLRMYPLKFQWWLVALPFSMLIFIYDEVRRYILRHRPPGSWIEKETYY
;
A
#
# COMPACT_ATOMS: atom_id res chain seq x y z
N MET A 1 19.81 30.31 2.59
CA MET A 1 20.87 29.44 2.03
C MET A 1 22.07 29.39 2.98
N LYS A 2 22.00 28.58 4.05
CA LYS A 2 23.03 28.53 5.10
C LYS A 2 23.91 27.27 5.06
N ARG A 3 23.57 26.29 4.22
CA ARG A 3 24.29 25.00 4.10
C ARG A 3 25.38 25.10 3.03
N LYS A 4 26.53 24.46 3.27
CA LYS A 4 27.61 24.34 2.28
C LYS A 4 27.12 23.59 1.03
N PRO A 5 27.73 23.80 -0.15
CA PRO A 5 27.45 23.01 -1.35
C PRO A 5 27.61 21.51 -1.08
N ARG A 6 26.75 20.70 -1.70
CA ARG A 6 26.79 19.23 -1.58
C ARG A 6 28.08 18.68 -2.16
N GLU A 7 28.59 17.59 -1.59
CA GLU A 7 29.74 16.89 -2.12
C GLU A 7 29.32 15.81 -3.13
N PRO A 8 29.74 15.87 -4.41
CA PRO A 8 29.21 14.95 -5.44
C PRO A 8 29.49 13.46 -5.21
N LYS A 9 30.56 13.12 -4.47
CA LYS A 9 30.98 11.73 -4.25
C LYS A 9 30.31 11.08 -3.03
N SER A 10 30.05 11.86 -1.99
CA SER A 10 29.46 11.41 -0.72
C SER A 10 27.94 11.65 -0.66
N ASP A 11 27.46 12.82 -1.07
CA ASP A 11 26.04 13.21 -1.06
C ASP A 11 25.33 12.84 -2.38
N LYS A 12 25.11 11.54 -2.57
CA LYS A 12 24.35 11.00 -3.71
C LYS A 12 22.85 11.29 -3.60
N LEU A 13 22.18 11.41 -4.74
CA LEU A 13 20.73 11.64 -4.81
C LEU A 13 19.93 10.44 -4.31
N VAL A 14 20.39 9.23 -4.64
CA VAL A 14 19.86 7.96 -4.12
C VAL A 14 20.99 7.29 -3.35
N ASN A 15 20.77 7.06 -2.07
CA ASN A 15 21.69 6.39 -1.18
C ASN A 15 21.04 5.13 -0.60
N GLU A 16 21.85 4.29 0.06
CA GLU A 16 21.38 3.08 0.74
C GLU A 16 20.31 3.35 1.80
N ARG A 17 20.36 4.53 2.44
CA ARG A 17 19.39 4.97 3.46
C ARG A 17 18.00 5.16 2.87
N LEU A 18 17.91 5.79 1.70
CA LEU A 18 16.66 5.95 0.97
C LEU A 18 16.09 4.58 0.58
N ILE A 19 16.94 3.66 0.11
CA ILE A 19 16.52 2.30 -0.25
C ILE A 19 16.04 1.54 0.99
N SER A 20 16.78 1.60 2.09
CA SER A 20 16.43 0.95 3.36
C SER A 20 15.08 1.44 3.90
N MET A 21 14.85 2.76 3.88
CA MET A 21 13.58 3.36 4.29
C MET A 21 12.43 2.97 3.37
N ALA A 22 12.60 3.18 2.06
CA ALA A 22 11.52 2.99 1.09
C ALA A 22 11.19 1.51 0.90
N TYR A 23 12.17 0.67 0.57
CA TYR A 23 11.93 -0.75 0.28
C TYR A 23 11.89 -1.61 1.54
N GLY A 24 12.77 -1.34 2.51
CA GLY A 24 12.93 -2.20 3.68
C GLY A 24 11.88 -1.97 4.78
N GLN A 25 11.35 -0.75 4.90
CA GLN A 25 10.44 -0.40 5.99
C GLN A 25 9.05 -0.05 5.47
N ILE A 26 8.91 1.07 4.75
CA ILE A 26 7.60 1.56 4.32
C ILE A 26 6.98 0.62 3.29
N GLY A 27 7.76 0.16 2.30
CA GLY A 27 7.33 -0.80 1.30
C GLY A 27 6.87 -2.14 1.89
N MET A 28 7.53 -2.61 2.95
CA MET A 28 7.10 -3.82 3.65
C MET A 28 5.76 -3.64 4.37
N MET A 29 5.50 -2.46 4.96
CA MET A 29 4.21 -2.12 5.56
C MET A 29 3.10 -2.01 4.50
N GLN A 30 3.40 -1.40 3.34
CA GLN A 30 2.48 -1.31 2.21
C GLN A 30 2.14 -2.70 1.63
N ALA A 31 3.16 -3.56 1.47
CA ALA A 31 2.97 -4.93 1.02
C ALA A 31 2.09 -5.73 2.00
N ALA A 32 2.35 -5.61 3.30
CA ALA A 32 1.54 -6.24 4.34
C ALA A 32 0.08 -5.78 4.29
N ALA A 33 -0.18 -4.49 4.05
CA ALA A 33 -1.54 -3.95 3.90
C ALA A 33 -2.28 -4.60 2.71
N GLY A 34 -1.63 -4.69 1.55
CA GLY A 34 -2.22 -5.32 0.37
C GLY A 34 -2.52 -6.81 0.58
N PHE A 35 -1.58 -7.57 1.15
CA PHE A 35 -1.79 -8.98 1.47
C PHE A 35 -2.88 -9.18 2.53
N PHE A 36 -2.97 -8.28 3.52
CA PHE A 36 -4.02 -8.34 4.52
C PHE A 36 -5.41 -8.17 3.88
N THR A 37 -5.58 -7.17 3.01
CA THR A 37 -6.84 -6.99 2.25
C THR A 37 -7.16 -8.21 1.39
N TYR A 38 -6.17 -8.79 0.72
CA TYR A 38 -6.34 -10.03 -0.05
C TYR A 38 -6.89 -11.18 0.82
N PHE A 39 -6.29 -11.42 1.99
CA PHE A 39 -6.74 -12.48 2.88
C PHE A 39 -8.12 -12.22 3.47
N VAL A 40 -8.45 -10.97 3.81
CA VAL A 40 -9.79 -10.59 4.31
C VAL A 40 -10.85 -10.91 3.26
N ILE A 41 -10.64 -10.51 2.00
CA ILE A 41 -11.62 -10.75 0.94
C ILE A 41 -11.76 -12.23 0.62
N MET A 42 -10.65 -12.96 0.56
CA MET A 42 -10.68 -14.41 0.36
C MET A 42 -11.44 -15.12 1.49
N ALA A 43 -11.17 -14.76 2.74
CA ALA A 43 -11.82 -15.36 3.91
C ALA A 43 -13.33 -15.04 3.97
N GLU A 44 -13.73 -13.80 3.67
CA GLU A 44 -15.15 -13.40 3.58
C GLU A 44 -15.92 -14.17 2.49
N ASN A 45 -15.23 -14.59 1.43
CA ASN A 45 -15.82 -15.38 0.34
C ASN A 45 -15.57 -16.89 0.48
N GLY A 46 -15.18 -17.37 1.67
CA GLY A 46 -15.11 -18.80 1.97
C GLY A 46 -13.74 -19.47 1.83
N PHE A 47 -12.72 -18.74 1.36
CA PHE A 47 -11.35 -19.26 1.25
C PHE A 47 -10.49 -18.79 2.42
N TRP A 48 -10.36 -19.63 3.45
CA TRP A 48 -9.55 -19.29 4.62
C TRP A 48 -8.06 -19.22 4.26
N PRO A 49 -7.27 -18.35 4.93
CA PRO A 49 -5.84 -18.20 4.65
C PRO A 49 -5.04 -19.52 4.69
N SER A 50 -5.43 -20.47 5.56
CA SER A 50 -4.82 -21.79 5.65
C SER A 50 -5.02 -22.64 4.39
N THR A 51 -6.18 -22.53 3.74
CA THR A 51 -6.53 -23.30 2.53
C THR A 51 -5.98 -22.69 1.23
N LEU A 52 -5.57 -21.43 1.25
CA LEU A 52 -5.01 -20.74 0.08
C LEU A 52 -3.61 -21.25 -0.29
N PHE A 53 -2.85 -21.76 0.68
CA PHE A 53 -1.51 -22.29 0.41
C PHE A 53 -1.59 -23.56 -0.45
N GLY A 54 -0.97 -23.52 -1.63
CA GLY A 54 -0.92 -24.65 -2.55
C GLY A 54 -2.13 -24.80 -3.48
N ILE A 55 -3.18 -23.98 -3.33
CA ILE A 55 -4.42 -24.09 -4.13
C ILE A 55 -4.23 -23.68 -5.60
N ARG A 56 -3.14 -22.97 -5.93
CA ARG A 56 -2.90 -22.35 -7.25
C ARG A 56 -3.11 -23.31 -8.43
N ARG A 57 -2.60 -24.55 -8.35
CA ARG A 57 -2.75 -25.53 -9.45
C ARG A 57 -4.22 -25.85 -9.73
N ALA A 58 -5.02 -25.99 -8.68
CA ALA A 58 -6.45 -26.25 -8.81
C ALA A 58 -7.25 -24.98 -9.13
N TRP A 59 -6.78 -23.82 -8.66
CA TRP A 59 -7.35 -22.50 -8.91
C TRP A 59 -7.23 -22.08 -10.38
N ASP A 60 -6.08 -22.29 -11.00
CA ASP A 60 -5.78 -21.89 -12.38
C ASP A 60 -6.25 -22.91 -13.43
N SER A 61 -6.67 -24.11 -13.01
CA SER A 61 -7.14 -25.14 -13.93
C SER A 61 -8.56 -24.85 -14.43
N ASN A 62 -8.70 -24.66 -15.74
CA ASN A 62 -10.01 -24.50 -16.41
C ASN A 62 -10.88 -25.78 -16.35
N ALA A 63 -10.26 -26.95 -16.14
CA ALA A 63 -10.96 -28.23 -16.14
C ALA A 63 -11.73 -28.49 -14.83
N ILE A 64 -11.32 -27.84 -13.74
CA ILE A 64 -11.96 -27.98 -12.42
C ILE A 64 -13.07 -26.94 -12.34
N ASN A 65 -14.31 -27.35 -12.06
CA ASN A 65 -15.44 -26.44 -11.89
C ASN A 65 -16.18 -26.62 -10.54
N ASP A 66 -15.63 -27.50 -9.73
CA ASP A 66 -16.13 -28.02 -8.46
C ASP A 66 -15.09 -27.81 -7.35
N LEU A 67 -14.29 -26.73 -7.43
CA LEU A 67 -13.30 -26.45 -6.40
C LEU A 67 -14.02 -26.11 -5.09
N LYS A 68 -13.77 -26.89 -4.04
CA LYS A 68 -14.37 -26.68 -2.73
C LYS A 68 -13.66 -25.59 -1.94
N ASP A 69 -14.44 -24.72 -1.33
CA ASP A 69 -13.96 -23.74 -0.36
C ASP A 69 -13.91 -24.31 1.07
N SER A 70 -13.57 -23.49 2.07
CA SER A 70 -13.51 -23.91 3.48
C SER A 70 -14.89 -24.24 4.08
N TYR A 71 -15.98 -23.82 3.43
CA TYR A 71 -17.37 -24.11 3.82
C TYR A 71 -17.99 -25.26 3.01
N ASN A 72 -17.20 -25.97 2.19
CA ASN A 72 -17.63 -27.02 1.26
C ASN A 72 -18.56 -26.56 0.13
N GLN A 73 -18.56 -25.27 -0.23
CA GLN A 73 -19.24 -24.79 -1.43
C GLN A 73 -18.39 -25.05 -2.67
N GLU A 74 -19.02 -25.38 -3.79
CA GLU A 74 -18.35 -25.65 -5.05
C GLU A 74 -18.28 -24.40 -5.92
N TRP A 75 -17.06 -24.08 -6.38
CA TRP A 75 -16.80 -22.88 -7.14
C TRP A 75 -16.37 -23.17 -8.58
N THR A 76 -17.15 -22.64 -9.54
CA THR A 76 -16.80 -22.69 -10.97
C THR A 76 -15.53 -21.89 -11.28
N TYR A 77 -14.83 -22.21 -12.36
CA TYR A 77 -13.65 -21.46 -12.79
C TYR A 77 -13.93 -19.96 -12.95
N LYS A 78 -15.09 -19.61 -13.56
CA LYS A 78 -15.47 -18.22 -13.78
C LYS A 78 -15.67 -17.46 -12.46
N SER A 79 -16.41 -18.04 -11.51
CA SER A 79 -16.67 -17.40 -10.21
C SER A 79 -15.37 -17.16 -9.43
N ARG A 80 -14.44 -18.13 -9.44
CA ARG A 80 -13.13 -17.99 -8.78
C ARG A 80 -12.28 -16.90 -9.41
N LYS A 81 -12.23 -16.84 -10.74
CA LYS A 81 -11.50 -15.77 -11.43
C LYS A 81 -12.12 -14.39 -11.20
N THR A 82 -13.44 -14.28 -11.13
CA THR A 82 -14.10 -13.04 -10.72
C THR A 82 -13.68 -12.62 -9.30
N LEU A 83 -13.64 -13.56 -8.34
CA LEU A 83 -13.16 -13.29 -6.99
C LEU A 83 -11.67 -12.87 -6.97
N GLU A 84 -10.82 -13.56 -7.73
CA GLU A 84 -9.40 -13.21 -7.87
C GLU A 84 -9.18 -11.80 -8.40
N TYR A 85 -9.90 -11.43 -9.48
CA TYR A 85 -9.82 -10.09 -10.04
C TYR A 85 -10.38 -9.01 -9.09
N THR A 86 -11.39 -9.36 -8.30
CA THR A 86 -11.89 -8.51 -7.22
C THR A 86 -10.79 -8.29 -6.17
N CYS A 87 -10.06 -9.34 -5.81
CA CYS A 87 -8.92 -9.23 -4.90
C CYS A 87 -7.78 -8.37 -5.49
N HIS A 88 -7.48 -8.46 -6.78
CA HIS A 88 -6.51 -7.59 -7.44
C HIS A 88 -6.92 -6.12 -7.35
N THR A 89 -8.20 -5.83 -7.57
CA THR A 89 -8.76 -4.47 -7.49
C THR A 89 -8.66 -3.94 -6.06
N ALA A 90 -8.98 -4.77 -5.07
CA ALA A 90 -8.87 -4.40 -3.66
C ALA A 90 -7.43 -4.20 -3.19
N PHE A 91 -6.49 -5.02 -3.69
CA PHE A 91 -5.06 -4.84 -3.45
C PHE A 91 -4.60 -3.50 -4.03
N PHE A 92 -5.01 -3.19 -5.27
CA PHE A 92 -4.73 -1.89 -5.90
C PHE A 92 -5.26 -0.71 -5.07
N VAL A 93 -6.53 -0.75 -4.64
CA VAL A 93 -7.10 0.30 -3.77
C VAL A 93 -6.37 0.38 -2.43
N SER A 94 -5.94 -0.75 -1.87
CA SER A 94 -5.14 -0.77 -0.63
C SER A 94 -3.82 -0.03 -0.82
N ILE A 95 -3.15 -0.20 -1.97
CA ILE A 95 -1.94 0.55 -2.31
C ILE A 95 -2.25 2.06 -2.38
N VAL A 96 -3.31 2.48 -3.05
CA VAL A 96 -3.70 3.91 -3.11
C VAL A 96 -3.91 4.50 -1.71
N ILE A 97 -4.53 3.76 -0.79
CA ILE A 97 -4.79 4.24 0.58
C ILE A 97 -3.51 4.39 1.40
N VAL A 98 -2.57 3.45 1.31
CA VAL A 98 -1.29 3.58 2.01
C VAL A 98 -0.39 4.64 1.35
N GLN A 99 -0.56 4.90 0.05
CA GLN A 99 0.11 5.99 -0.67
C GLN A 99 -0.31 7.37 -0.16
N TRP A 100 -1.52 7.53 0.40
CA TRP A 100 -1.89 8.78 1.06
C TRP A 100 -0.93 9.13 2.20
N ALA A 101 -0.66 8.16 3.08
CA ALA A 101 0.30 8.34 4.15
C ALA A 101 1.72 8.50 3.61
N ASP A 102 2.12 7.70 2.61
CA ASP A 102 3.45 7.74 2.01
C ASP A 102 3.77 9.12 1.39
N LEU A 103 2.83 9.71 0.65
CA LEU A 103 2.95 11.05 0.08
C LEU A 103 3.11 12.11 1.17
N ILE A 104 2.32 12.00 2.25
CA ILE A 104 2.35 12.93 3.38
C ILE A 104 3.70 12.83 4.12
N ILE A 105 4.23 11.62 4.34
CA ILE A 105 5.51 11.44 5.03
C ILE A 105 6.70 11.86 4.15
N CYS A 106 6.67 11.58 2.85
CA CYS A 106 7.75 11.94 1.92
C CYS A 106 7.87 13.45 1.69
N LYS A 107 6.85 14.23 2.06
CA LYS A 107 6.88 15.70 2.02
C LYS A 107 8.01 16.30 2.88
N THR A 108 8.33 15.69 4.02
CA THR A 108 9.28 16.23 5.00
C THR A 108 10.29 15.18 5.45
N ARG A 109 11.59 15.47 5.30
CA ARG A 109 12.65 14.52 5.72
C ARG A 109 13.07 14.63 7.19
N ARG A 110 12.85 15.79 7.83
CA ARG A 110 13.24 16.06 9.23
C ARG A 110 12.18 16.79 10.05
N ASN A 111 11.56 17.81 9.46
CA ASN A 111 10.53 18.61 10.13
C ASN A 111 9.26 17.78 10.38
N SER A 112 8.52 18.14 11.43
CA SER A 112 7.19 17.56 11.67
C SER A 112 6.22 18.08 10.63
N LEU A 113 5.25 17.24 10.25
CA LEU A 113 4.15 17.68 9.40
C LEU A 113 3.37 18.85 10.02
N LEU A 114 3.17 18.83 11.35
CA LEU A 114 2.44 19.87 12.06
C LEU A 114 3.11 21.25 11.96
N HIS A 115 4.45 21.26 11.94
CA HIS A 115 5.21 22.49 11.82
C HIS A 115 5.31 22.97 10.37
N GLN A 116 5.35 22.06 9.40
CA GLN A 116 5.44 22.39 7.98
C GLN A 116 4.08 22.78 7.36
N GLY A 117 2.98 22.18 7.84
CA GLY A 117 1.63 22.34 7.30
C GLY A 117 1.40 21.71 5.92
N MET A 118 0.16 21.75 5.42
CA MET A 118 -0.27 21.21 4.11
C MET A 118 -0.55 22.30 3.06
N THR A 119 0.38 23.25 2.89
CA THR A 119 0.23 24.39 1.96
C THR A 119 0.46 24.09 0.48
N ASN A 120 0.89 22.87 0.12
CA ASN A 120 1.17 22.53 -1.27
C ASN A 120 -0.14 22.11 -1.97
N HIS A 121 -0.75 23.04 -2.70
CA HIS A 121 -2.00 22.80 -3.43
C HIS A 121 -1.90 21.71 -4.49
N VAL A 122 -0.74 21.56 -5.15
CA VAL A 122 -0.53 20.51 -6.17
C VAL A 122 -0.52 19.13 -5.51
N LEU A 123 0.08 19.01 -4.33
CA LEU A 123 0.09 17.76 -3.56
C LEU A 123 -1.32 17.39 -3.08
N ASN A 124 -2.06 18.35 -2.53
CA ASN A 124 -3.42 18.11 -2.07
C ASN A 124 -4.36 17.74 -3.24
N PHE A 125 -4.21 18.40 -4.38
CA PHE A 125 -4.94 18.04 -5.60
C PHE A 125 -4.57 16.62 -6.08
N GLY A 126 -3.28 16.26 -6.03
CA GLY A 126 -2.80 14.92 -6.35
C GLY A 126 -3.49 13.82 -5.54
N LEU A 127 -3.61 14.00 -4.22
CA LEU A 127 -4.32 13.05 -3.33
C LEU A 127 -5.79 12.86 -3.73
N CYS A 128 -6.50 13.96 -3.98
CA CYS A 128 -7.90 13.91 -4.40
C CYS A 128 -8.04 13.26 -5.78
N PHE A 129 -7.18 13.61 -6.73
CA PHE A 129 -7.18 13.07 -8.09
C PHE A 129 -6.87 11.58 -8.11
N GLU A 130 -5.86 11.13 -7.36
CA GLU A 130 -5.51 9.72 -7.22
C GLU A 130 -6.68 8.89 -6.68
N THR A 131 -7.33 9.39 -5.62
CA THR A 131 -8.50 8.74 -5.03
C THR A 131 -9.68 8.68 -6.00
N ALA A 132 -9.94 9.78 -6.70
CA ALA A 132 -11.00 9.84 -7.71
C ALA A 132 -10.72 8.90 -8.89
N LEU A 133 -9.47 8.82 -9.35
CA LEU A 133 -9.04 7.91 -10.40
C LEU A 133 -9.20 6.45 -9.95
N ALA A 134 -8.80 6.10 -8.73
CA ALA A 134 -8.97 4.77 -8.19
C ALA A 134 -10.45 4.37 -8.08
N ALA A 135 -11.31 5.29 -7.67
CA ALA A 135 -12.76 5.08 -7.64
C ALA A 135 -13.33 4.92 -9.06
N LEU A 136 -12.92 5.77 -10.01
CA LEU A 136 -13.35 5.67 -11.41
C LEU A 136 -12.94 4.33 -12.00
N LEU A 137 -11.70 3.90 -11.80
CA LEU A 137 -11.22 2.61 -12.30
C LEU A 137 -11.95 1.42 -11.64
N SER A 138 -12.29 1.52 -10.36
CA SER A 138 -12.97 0.41 -9.65
C SER A 138 -14.45 0.29 -9.98
N TYR A 139 -15.15 1.40 -10.25
CA TYR A 139 -16.62 1.43 -10.36
C TYR A 139 -17.16 1.77 -11.74
N CYS A 140 -16.32 2.20 -12.69
CA CYS A 140 -16.78 2.54 -14.04
C CYS A 140 -17.20 1.27 -14.82
N PRO A 141 -18.42 1.23 -15.39
CA PRO A 141 -18.89 0.09 -16.17
C PRO A 141 -18.02 -0.13 -17.42
N GLY A 142 -17.62 -1.37 -17.68
CA GLY A 142 -16.73 -1.73 -18.78
C GLY A 142 -15.27 -1.96 -18.36
N MET A 143 -14.88 -1.56 -17.15
CA MET A 143 -13.53 -1.82 -16.62
C MET A 143 -13.30 -3.30 -16.26
N ASP A 144 -14.38 -4.04 -16.02
CA ASP A 144 -14.41 -5.49 -15.83
C ASP A 144 -13.89 -6.25 -17.07
N ARG A 145 -14.14 -5.70 -18.27
CA ARG A 145 -13.67 -6.26 -19.54
C ARG A 145 -12.32 -5.71 -19.98
N GLY A 146 -12.07 -4.43 -19.72
CA GLY A 146 -10.84 -3.74 -20.13
C GLY A 146 -9.64 -4.10 -19.25
N LEU A 147 -9.68 -3.72 -17.97
CA LEU A 147 -8.58 -3.90 -17.01
C LEU A 147 -8.83 -5.07 -16.02
N ARG A 148 -9.96 -5.76 -16.14
CA ARG A 148 -10.41 -6.80 -15.20
C ARG A 148 -10.53 -6.26 -13.77
N MET A 149 -11.01 -5.03 -13.63
CA MET A 149 -11.32 -4.43 -12.33
C MET A 149 -12.79 -4.64 -12.00
N TYR A 150 -13.05 -5.09 -10.78
CA TYR A 150 -14.40 -5.40 -10.31
C TYR A 150 -14.80 -4.43 -9.19
N PRO A 151 -16.10 -4.08 -9.11
CA PRO A 151 -16.59 -3.16 -8.12
C PRO A 151 -16.37 -3.72 -6.71
N LEU A 152 -15.88 -2.86 -5.82
CA LEU A 152 -15.56 -3.23 -4.45
C LEU A 152 -16.69 -2.86 -3.49
N LYS A 153 -16.83 -3.63 -2.41
CA LYS A 153 -17.64 -3.17 -1.26
C LYS A 153 -16.91 -2.04 -0.54
N PHE A 154 -17.67 -1.08 -0.02
CA PHE A 154 -17.11 0.04 0.74
C PHE A 154 -16.26 -0.42 1.95
N GLN A 155 -16.65 -1.53 2.60
CA GLN A 155 -15.90 -2.12 3.71
C GLN A 155 -14.45 -2.44 3.35
N TRP A 156 -14.20 -2.91 2.12
CA TRP A 156 -12.86 -3.29 1.66
C TRP A 156 -11.92 -2.10 1.48
N TRP A 157 -12.45 -0.88 1.32
CA TRP A 157 -11.65 0.34 1.36
C TRP A 157 -11.11 0.60 2.77
N LEU A 158 -11.86 0.26 3.81
CA LEU A 158 -11.46 0.57 5.18
C LEU A 158 -10.34 -0.35 5.71
N VAL A 159 -10.12 -1.50 5.07
CA VAL A 159 -9.17 -2.54 5.52
C VAL A 159 -7.71 -2.04 5.52
N ALA A 160 -7.35 -1.17 4.57
CA ALA A 160 -5.98 -0.64 4.46
C ALA A 160 -5.73 0.62 5.32
N LEU A 161 -6.78 1.26 5.86
CA LEU A 161 -6.64 2.49 6.66
C LEU A 161 -5.78 2.33 7.92
N PRO A 162 -5.88 1.23 8.71
CA PRO A 162 -5.00 1.03 9.87
C PRO A 162 -3.52 0.99 9.49
N PHE A 163 -3.18 0.41 8.34
CA PHE A 163 -1.79 0.39 7.85
C PHE A 163 -1.31 1.77 7.39
N SER A 164 -2.18 2.54 6.73
CA SER A 164 -1.89 3.93 6.37
C SER A 164 -1.61 4.79 7.62
N MET A 165 -2.43 4.63 8.67
CA MET A 165 -2.20 5.29 9.97
C MET A 165 -0.89 4.82 10.63
N LEU A 166 -0.58 3.53 10.58
CA LEU A 166 0.66 2.97 11.11
C LEU A 166 1.89 3.55 10.40
N ILE A 167 1.87 3.66 9.06
CA ILE A 167 2.95 4.29 8.27
C ILE A 167 3.14 5.74 8.68
N PHE A 168 2.05 6.49 8.83
CA PHE A 168 2.10 7.89 9.25
C PHE A 168 2.70 8.07 10.65
N ILE A 169 2.24 7.28 11.64
CA ILE A 169 2.75 7.33 13.01
C ILE A 169 4.23 6.91 13.06
N TYR A 170 4.59 5.85 12.33
CA TYR A 170 5.96 5.35 12.28
C TYR A 170 6.94 6.42 11.83
N ASP A 171 6.65 7.10 10.71
CA ASP A 171 7.56 8.13 10.19
C ASP A 171 7.55 9.39 11.06
N GLU A 172 6.42 9.79 11.62
CA GLU A 172 6.37 10.94 12.52
C GLU A 172 7.16 10.70 13.82
N VAL A 173 7.09 9.49 14.39
CA VAL A 173 7.91 9.09 15.54
C VAL A 173 9.39 9.07 15.16
N ARG A 174 9.75 8.51 14.00
CA ARG A 174 11.13 8.53 13.49
C ARG A 174 11.67 9.96 13.37
N ARG A 175 10.90 10.87 12.77
CA ARG A 175 11.26 12.29 12.64
C ARG A 175 11.32 12.98 14.01
N TYR A 176 10.45 12.64 14.94
CA TYR A 176 10.51 13.14 16.31
C TYR A 176 11.84 12.74 16.99
N ILE A 177 12.24 11.47 16.87
CA ILE A 177 13.50 11.00 17.44
C ILE A 177 14.71 11.68 16.76
N LEU A 178 14.69 11.85 15.43
CA LEU A 178 15.73 12.57 14.69
C LEU A 178 15.93 14.03 15.14
N ARG A 179 14.88 14.68 15.66
CA ARG A 179 14.96 16.05 16.16
C ARG A 179 15.50 16.15 17.58
N HIS A 180 15.24 15.15 18.43
CA HIS A 180 15.60 15.16 19.85
C HIS A 180 16.95 14.48 20.15
N ARG A 181 17.46 13.66 19.22
CA ARG A 181 18.76 13.02 19.37
C ARG A 181 19.90 13.91 18.86
N PRO A 182 21.10 13.79 19.45
CA PRO A 182 22.26 14.55 19.00
C PRO A 182 22.63 14.19 17.55
N PRO A 183 23.23 15.13 16.81
CA PRO A 183 23.68 14.89 15.45
C PRO A 183 24.71 13.74 15.43
N GLY A 184 24.56 12.81 14.49
CA GLY A 184 25.39 11.61 14.37
C GLY A 184 24.86 10.37 15.09
N SER A 185 23.64 10.43 15.65
CA SER A 185 22.94 9.26 16.17
C SER A 185 22.75 8.16 15.12
N TRP A 186 22.64 6.90 15.55
CA TRP A 186 22.43 5.76 14.65
C TRP A 186 21.23 5.96 13.72
N ILE A 187 20.12 6.49 14.24
CA ILE A 187 18.91 6.74 13.45
C ILE A 187 19.15 7.76 12.34
N GLU A 188 19.97 8.79 12.57
CA GLU A 188 20.32 9.76 11.52
C GLU A 188 21.23 9.14 10.47
N LYS A 189 22.16 8.26 10.85
CA LYS A 189 23.04 7.57 9.91
C LYS A 189 22.30 6.54 9.05
N GLU A 190 21.28 5.89 9.59
CA GLU A 190 20.57 4.82 8.88
C GLU A 190 19.33 5.32 8.12
N THR A 191 18.60 6.30 8.66
CA THR A 191 17.26 6.64 8.15
C THR A 191 17.13 8.04 7.55
N TYR A 192 18.12 8.92 7.73
CA TYR A 192 18.07 10.27 7.17
C TYR A 192 18.66 10.29 5.75
N TYR A 193 17.79 10.55 4.78
CA TYR A 193 18.08 10.70 3.34
C TYR A 193 17.65 12.08 2.83
#